data_AF-E4NDT6-F1
#
_entry.id   AF-E4NDT6-F1
#
_cell.length_a   1.000
_cell.length_b   1.000
_cell.length_c   1.000
_cell.angle_alpha   90.00
_cell.angle_beta   90.00
_cell.angle_gamma   90.00
#
_symmetry.space_group_name_H-M   'P 1'
#
loop_
_entity.id
_entity.type
_entity.pdbx_description
1 polymer ?
#
loop_
_entity_poly.entity_id
_entity_poly.type
_entity_poly.pdbx_seq_one_letter_code
_entity_poly.pdbx_strand_id
1 'polypeptide(L)'
;MGCLAKESSLLARAEKSDSADGVGALLDELREADDIGHAELTGIVFSNNDPGVAGLSAALSAARVVTFYSCSAGGYHHAKYPTVGAVPDRARAELLVDLIRKSGCGVGQSDGRWYIYGRSVWQTHALAKSIVDSRELFDVLPAPAWTEGLQEVLDD
;
A
#
# COMPACT_ATOMS: atom_id res chain seq x y z
N MET A 1 1.37 14.26 -11.80
CA MET A 1 2.41 14.46 -10.75
C MET A 1 1.88 15.05 -9.43
N GLY A 2 0.61 15.51 -9.31
CA GLY A 2 0.12 16.16 -8.09
C GLY A 2 -0.29 15.23 -6.92
N CYS A 3 -0.83 14.05 -7.20
CA CYS A 3 -1.39 13.19 -6.14
C CYS A 3 -0.33 12.61 -5.20
N LEU A 4 0.79 12.09 -5.72
CA LEU A 4 1.87 11.52 -4.91
C LEU A 4 2.55 12.54 -4.00
N ALA A 5 2.74 13.78 -4.48
CA ALA A 5 3.33 14.85 -3.68
C ALA A 5 2.36 15.32 -2.57
N LYS A 6 1.06 15.39 -2.89
CA LYS A 6 0.03 15.75 -1.91
C LYS A 6 -0.17 14.65 -0.86
N GLU A 7 -0.16 13.39 -1.29
CA GLU A 7 -0.13 12.22 -0.42
C GLU A 7 1.10 12.25 0.51
N SER A 8 2.31 12.44 -0.03
CA SER A 8 3.55 12.55 0.76
C SER A 8 3.49 13.65 1.81
N SER A 9 2.91 14.82 1.48
CA SER A 9 2.75 15.95 2.41
C SER A 9 1.77 15.63 3.56
N LEU A 10 0.69 14.92 3.26
CA LEU A 10 -0.31 14.53 4.26
C LEU A 10 0.23 13.44 5.17
N LEU A 11 0.93 12.46 4.60
CA LEU A 11 1.67 11.47 5.37
C LEU A 11 2.70 12.18 6.29
N ALA A 12 3.45 13.18 5.80
CA ALA A 12 4.44 13.98 6.57
C ALA A 12 3.84 14.69 7.79
N ARG A 13 2.56 15.02 7.72
CA ARG A 13 1.81 15.57 8.85
C ARG A 13 1.33 14.47 9.79
N ALA A 14 0.79 13.37 9.25
CA ALA A 14 0.34 12.23 10.02
C ALA A 14 1.46 11.57 10.85
N GLU A 15 2.71 11.58 10.37
CA GLU A 15 3.88 11.06 11.12
C GLU A 15 4.15 11.82 12.42
N LYS A 16 3.76 13.09 12.49
CA LYS A 16 3.94 13.94 13.66
C LYS A 16 2.84 13.76 14.69
N SER A 17 1.84 12.93 14.39
CA SER A 17 0.75 12.63 15.31
C SER A 17 1.21 11.60 16.34
N ASP A 18 0.82 11.80 17.60
CA ASP A 18 1.01 10.82 18.67
C ASP A 18 -0.06 9.70 18.64
N SER A 19 -1.01 9.74 17.69
CA SER A 19 -2.05 8.74 17.50
C SER A 19 -1.48 7.45 16.89
N ALA A 20 -2.00 6.30 17.34
CA ALA A 20 -1.72 4.99 16.74
C ALA A 20 -2.14 4.92 15.25
N ASP A 21 -3.17 5.69 14.88
CA ASP A 21 -3.57 5.94 13.51
C ASP A 21 -3.44 7.45 13.23
N GLY A 22 -2.21 7.86 12.88
CA GLY A 22 -1.88 9.26 12.61
C GLY A 22 -2.59 9.82 11.38
N VAL A 23 -2.98 8.98 10.41
CA VAL A 23 -3.78 9.42 9.26
C VAL A 23 -5.23 9.60 9.66
N GLY A 24 -5.82 8.66 10.41
CA GLY A 24 -7.16 8.82 10.98
C GLY A 24 -7.28 10.09 11.81
N ALA A 25 -6.33 10.32 12.72
CA ALA A 25 -6.29 11.54 13.54
C ALA A 25 -6.19 12.83 12.70
N LEU A 26 -5.33 12.83 11.67
CA LEU A 26 -5.22 13.98 10.75
C LEU A 26 -6.52 14.23 9.98
N LEU A 27 -7.19 13.16 9.51
CA LEU A 27 -8.46 13.27 8.79
C LEU A 27 -9.57 13.77 9.72
N ASP A 28 -9.62 13.30 10.95
CA ASP A 28 -10.55 13.80 11.97
C ASP A 28 -10.30 15.29 12.29
N GLU A 29 -9.04 15.71 12.48
CA GLU A 29 -8.67 17.13 12.65
C GLU A 29 -9.09 17.98 11.45
N LEU A 30 -8.84 17.49 10.22
CA LEU A 30 -9.22 18.19 9.00
C LEU A 30 -10.74 18.30 8.87
N ARG A 31 -11.48 17.26 9.23
CA ARG A 31 -12.95 17.29 9.24
C ARG A 31 -13.49 18.30 10.25
N GLU A 32 -12.90 18.35 11.45
CA GLU A 32 -13.31 19.30 12.49
C GLU A 32 -12.98 20.75 12.12
N ALA A 33 -11.87 20.99 11.42
CA ALA A 33 -11.44 22.33 11.03
C ALA A 33 -12.09 22.84 9.72
N ASP A 34 -12.26 21.95 8.74
CA ASP A 34 -12.77 22.28 7.40
C ASP A 34 -13.41 21.04 6.76
N ASP A 35 -14.69 20.82 7.04
CA ASP A 35 -15.45 19.67 6.55
C ASP A 35 -15.53 19.63 5.00
N ILE A 36 -15.52 20.80 4.34
CA ILE A 36 -15.51 20.88 2.86
C ILE A 36 -14.14 20.48 2.31
N GLY A 37 -13.06 21.04 2.85
CA GLY A 37 -11.70 20.66 2.48
C GLY A 37 -11.38 19.19 2.77
N HIS A 38 -11.94 18.64 3.87
CA HIS A 38 -11.90 17.22 4.18
C HIS A 38 -12.65 16.38 3.13
N ALA A 39 -13.87 16.77 2.75
CA ALA A 39 -14.66 16.08 1.73
C ALA A 39 -14.02 16.16 0.33
N GLU A 40 -13.42 17.28 -0.05
CA GLU A 40 -12.64 17.39 -1.29
C GLU A 40 -11.37 16.54 -1.24
N LEU A 41 -10.67 16.51 -0.11
CA LEU A 41 -9.46 15.71 0.04
C LEU A 41 -9.78 14.21 -0.04
N THR A 42 -10.75 13.75 0.74
CA THR A 42 -11.16 12.34 0.76
C THR A 42 -11.84 11.93 -0.54
N GLY A 43 -12.81 12.70 -1.02
CA GLY A 43 -13.64 12.37 -2.19
C GLY A 43 -13.01 12.67 -3.55
N ILE A 44 -12.24 13.75 -3.70
CA ILE A 44 -11.67 14.18 -4.99
C ILE A 44 -10.19 13.77 -5.09
N VAL A 45 -9.39 14.06 -4.06
CA VAL A 45 -7.94 13.81 -4.12
C VAL A 45 -7.62 12.33 -3.90
N PHE A 46 -8.30 11.68 -2.97
CA PHE A 46 -8.11 10.27 -2.68
C PHE A 46 -9.17 9.35 -3.31
N SER A 47 -10.25 9.89 -3.88
CA SER A 47 -11.37 9.10 -4.44
C SER A 47 -11.92 8.06 -3.44
N ASN A 48 -11.98 8.44 -2.17
CA ASN A 48 -12.32 7.59 -1.02
C ASN A 48 -11.36 6.42 -0.78
N ASN A 49 -10.15 6.44 -1.35
CA ASN A 49 -9.14 5.44 -1.07
C ASN A 49 -8.28 5.84 0.13
N ASP A 50 -7.84 4.83 0.87
CA ASP A 50 -6.95 4.95 2.00
C ASP A 50 -5.54 5.41 1.59
N PRO A 51 -5.06 6.59 2.04
CA PRO A 51 -3.71 7.09 1.73
C PRO A 51 -2.62 6.10 2.14
N GLY A 52 -1.61 5.91 1.30
CA GLY A 52 -0.51 4.95 1.52
C GLY A 52 -0.84 3.50 1.16
N VAL A 53 -2.12 3.10 1.16
CA VAL A 53 -2.58 1.75 0.77
C VAL A 53 -3.08 1.75 -0.67
N ALA A 54 -3.80 2.80 -1.08
CA ALA A 54 -4.25 3.02 -2.45
C ALA A 54 -3.08 3.08 -3.43
N GLY A 55 -2.03 3.83 -3.07
CA GLY A 55 -0.81 3.96 -3.86
C GLY A 55 -0.10 2.61 -4.03
N LEU A 56 -0.08 1.78 -2.97
CA LEU A 56 0.49 0.44 -3.03
C LEU A 56 -0.34 -0.48 -3.95
N SER A 57 -1.67 -0.47 -3.84
CA SER A 57 -2.55 -1.23 -4.75
C SER A 57 -2.32 -0.83 -6.22
N ALA A 58 -2.21 0.47 -6.50
CA ALA A 58 -1.94 0.97 -7.84
C ALA A 58 -0.56 0.55 -8.36
N ALA A 59 0.48 0.65 -7.52
CA ALA A 59 1.83 0.24 -7.87
C ALA A 59 1.92 -1.27 -8.15
N LEU A 60 1.26 -2.11 -7.35
CA LEU A 60 1.17 -3.56 -7.57
C LEU A 60 0.45 -3.90 -8.87
N SER A 61 -0.69 -3.27 -9.14
CA SER A 61 -1.39 -3.43 -10.42
C SER A 61 -0.51 -3.01 -11.61
N ALA A 62 0.26 -1.93 -11.45
CA ALA A 62 1.19 -1.45 -12.46
C ALA A 62 2.34 -2.46 -12.71
N ALA A 63 2.77 -3.19 -11.66
CA ALA A 63 3.70 -4.32 -11.75
C ALA A 63 3.06 -5.62 -12.30
N ARG A 64 1.81 -5.56 -12.78
CA ARG A 64 1.00 -6.70 -13.25
C ARG A 64 0.77 -7.76 -12.18
N VAL A 65 0.64 -7.33 -10.93
CA VAL A 65 0.23 -8.16 -9.80
C VAL A 65 -1.25 -7.95 -9.55
N VAL A 66 -2.01 -9.03 -9.39
CA VAL A 66 -3.45 -8.95 -9.12
C VAL A 66 -3.66 -8.49 -7.68
N THR A 67 -4.44 -7.43 -7.47
CA THR A 67 -4.84 -6.94 -6.15
C THR A 67 -6.28 -7.34 -5.85
N PHE A 68 -6.58 -7.73 -4.60
CA PHE A 68 -7.93 -8.20 -4.21
C PHE A 68 -8.44 -7.60 -2.90
N TYR A 69 -7.59 -6.88 -2.18
CA TYR A 69 -7.93 -6.31 -0.87
C TYR A 69 -7.05 -5.09 -0.58
N SER A 70 -7.59 -4.11 0.14
CA SER A 70 -6.84 -2.96 0.65
C SER A 70 -7.54 -2.39 1.88
N CYS A 71 -6.78 -2.01 2.91
CA CYS A 71 -7.29 -1.40 4.12
C CYS A 71 -6.20 -0.58 4.82
N SER A 72 -6.48 0.67 5.23
CA SER A 72 -5.59 1.55 6.03
C SER A 72 -5.37 1.12 7.49
N ALA A 73 -6.26 0.29 8.05
CA ALA A 73 -6.45 0.09 9.50
C ALA A 73 -6.96 1.34 10.24
N GLY A 74 -7.50 1.16 11.46
CA GLY A 74 -8.12 2.21 12.29
C GLY A 74 -9.58 1.91 12.68
N GLY A 75 -10.08 2.45 13.79
CA GLY A 75 -11.49 2.41 14.27
C GLY A 75 -12.38 1.22 13.82
N TYR A 76 -13.02 1.36 12.66
CA TYR A 76 -14.02 0.42 12.08
C TYR A 76 -13.45 -0.58 11.06
N HIS A 77 -12.13 -0.63 10.88
CA HIS A 77 -11.47 -1.45 9.87
C HIS A 77 -11.20 -2.89 10.33
N HIS A 78 -11.34 -3.85 9.42
CA HIS A 78 -11.17 -5.28 9.73
C HIS A 78 -9.69 -5.69 9.92
N ALA A 79 -8.74 -4.88 9.44
CA ALA A 79 -7.30 -5.14 9.57
C ALA A 79 -6.69 -4.37 10.74
N LYS A 80 -5.80 -5.06 11.48
CA LYS A 80 -5.03 -4.47 12.58
C LYS A 80 -3.96 -3.47 12.10
N TYR A 81 -3.51 -3.60 10.86
CA TYR A 81 -2.44 -2.80 10.25
C TYR A 81 -2.80 -2.43 8.81
N PRO A 82 -2.25 -1.33 8.25
CA PRO A 82 -2.35 -1.03 6.82
C PRO A 82 -1.94 -2.24 5.99
N THR A 83 -2.83 -2.73 5.13
CA THR A 83 -2.68 -4.00 4.42
C THR A 83 -3.21 -3.92 2.99
N VAL A 84 -2.46 -4.45 2.03
CA VAL A 84 -2.90 -4.71 0.65
C VAL A 84 -2.82 -6.20 0.37
N GLY A 85 -3.92 -6.77 -0.12
CA GLY A 85 -3.96 -8.15 -0.60
C GLY A 85 -3.60 -8.24 -2.08
N ALA A 86 -2.66 -9.12 -2.39
CA ALA A 86 -2.13 -9.32 -3.74
C ALA A 86 -1.89 -10.80 -4.07
N VAL A 87 -1.89 -11.14 -5.36
CA VAL A 87 -1.52 -12.47 -5.88
C VAL A 87 -0.42 -12.28 -6.92
N PRO A 88 0.87 -12.34 -6.52
CA PRO A 88 1.97 -12.34 -7.46
C PRO A 88 2.21 -13.76 -8.02
N ASP A 89 2.73 -13.85 -9.25
CA ASP A 89 3.39 -15.07 -9.71
C ASP A 89 4.82 -15.15 -9.13
N ARG A 90 5.50 -16.28 -9.33
CA ARG A 90 6.86 -16.50 -8.80
C ARG A 90 7.85 -15.38 -9.13
N ALA A 91 7.96 -15.00 -10.41
CA ALA A 91 8.96 -14.01 -10.84
C ALA A 91 8.68 -12.63 -10.23
N ARG A 92 7.41 -12.23 -10.12
CA ARG A 92 7.00 -10.99 -9.46
C ARG A 92 7.18 -11.07 -7.94
N ALA A 93 6.90 -12.23 -7.35
CA ALA A 93 7.11 -12.49 -5.93
C ALA A 93 8.57 -12.31 -5.54
N GLU A 94 9.50 -12.88 -6.31
CA GLU A 94 10.95 -12.76 -6.07
C GLU A 94 11.40 -11.28 -6.05
N LEU A 95 10.96 -10.46 -7.02
CA LEU A 95 11.24 -9.03 -7.00
C LEU A 95 10.58 -8.31 -5.82
N LEU A 96 9.34 -8.67 -5.49
CA LEU A 96 8.58 -8.03 -4.42
C LEU A 96 9.14 -8.30 -3.03
N VAL A 97 9.62 -9.51 -2.73
CA VAL A 97 10.18 -9.86 -1.40
C VAL A 97 11.27 -8.88 -0.99
N ASP A 98 12.19 -8.58 -1.90
CA ASP A 98 13.29 -7.66 -1.64
C ASP A 98 12.80 -6.24 -1.38
N LEU A 99 11.83 -5.75 -2.16
CA LEU A 99 11.26 -4.43 -1.98
C LEU A 99 10.47 -4.33 -0.67
N ILE A 100 9.63 -5.33 -0.37
CA ILE A 100 8.85 -5.44 0.87
C ILE A 100 9.79 -5.38 2.08
N ARG A 101 10.86 -6.17 2.07
CA ARG A 101 11.85 -6.22 3.16
C ARG A 101 12.56 -4.87 3.34
N LYS A 102 13.02 -4.24 2.24
CA LYS A 102 13.71 -2.94 2.26
C LYS A 102 12.82 -1.80 2.77
N SER A 103 11.52 -1.85 2.47
CA SER A 103 10.55 -0.86 2.96
C SER A 103 10.07 -1.11 4.39
N GLY A 104 10.54 -2.18 5.04
CA GLY A 104 10.15 -2.56 6.40
C GLY A 104 8.72 -3.09 6.52
N CYS A 105 8.12 -3.49 5.40
CA CYS A 105 6.83 -4.16 5.33
C CYS A 105 6.99 -5.66 5.62
N GLY A 106 5.90 -6.29 6.04
CA GLY A 106 5.77 -7.74 6.16
C GLY A 106 4.83 -8.32 5.10
N VAL A 107 4.88 -9.63 4.94
CA VAL A 107 3.92 -10.39 4.14
C VAL A 107 3.38 -11.55 4.96
N GLY A 108 2.07 -11.72 4.96
CA GLY A 108 1.39 -12.94 5.40
C GLY A 108 0.82 -13.66 4.19
N GLN A 109 0.66 -14.98 4.27
CA GLN A 109 0.14 -15.76 3.14
C GLN A 109 -1.00 -16.70 3.56
N SER A 110 -1.99 -16.86 2.68
CA SER A 110 -3.00 -17.91 2.75
C SER A 110 -3.43 -18.30 1.33
N ASP A 111 -3.30 -19.58 0.96
CA ASP A 111 -3.72 -20.11 -0.35
C ASP A 111 -3.16 -19.33 -1.56
N GLY A 112 -1.86 -19.00 -1.53
CA GLY A 112 -1.23 -18.20 -2.59
C GLY A 112 -1.62 -16.71 -2.59
N ARG A 113 -2.48 -16.27 -1.67
CA ARG A 113 -2.82 -14.86 -1.48
C ARG A 113 -1.87 -14.23 -0.48
N TRP A 114 -1.24 -13.13 -0.90
CA TRP A 114 -0.36 -12.33 -0.06
C TRP A 114 -1.16 -11.23 0.62
N TYR A 115 -0.87 -11.01 1.89
CA TYR A 115 -1.33 -9.88 2.69
C TYR A 115 -0.09 -9.08 3.03
N ILE A 116 0.19 -8.06 2.23
CA ILE A 116 1.34 -7.17 2.42
C ILE A 116 0.93 -6.10 3.42
N TYR A 117 1.61 -6.02 4.55
CA TYR A 117 1.25 -5.11 5.63
C TYR A 117 2.43 -4.27 6.10
N GLY A 118 2.14 -3.04 6.54
CA GLY A 118 3.10 -2.14 7.17
C GLY A 118 2.67 -1.78 8.59
N ARG A 119 3.59 -1.40 9.46
CA ARG A 119 3.30 -0.82 10.78
C ARG A 119 2.65 0.56 10.68
N SER A 120 2.78 1.21 9.52
CA SER A 120 2.15 2.48 9.19
C SER A 120 1.96 2.60 7.68
N VAL A 121 1.04 3.48 7.28
CA VAL A 121 0.80 3.86 5.88
C VAL A 121 2.04 4.40 5.17
N TRP A 122 3.05 4.83 5.93
CA TRP A 122 4.33 5.27 5.39
C TRP A 122 5.16 4.16 4.83
N GLN A 123 5.16 3.01 5.50
CA GLN A 123 5.90 1.85 5.02
C GLN A 123 5.25 1.32 3.74
N THR A 124 3.92 1.32 3.67
CA THR A 124 3.20 0.93 2.45
C THR A 124 3.39 1.94 1.32
N HIS A 125 3.46 3.25 1.62
CA HIS A 125 3.82 4.27 0.65
C HIS A 125 5.27 4.13 0.16
N ALA A 126 6.23 3.91 1.06
CA ALA A 126 7.63 3.69 0.71
C ALA A 126 7.78 2.46 -0.19
N LEU A 127 7.05 1.38 0.10
CA LEU A 127 6.98 0.20 -0.76
C LEU A 127 6.40 0.52 -2.14
N ALA A 128 5.29 1.26 -2.20
CA ALA A 128 4.69 1.68 -3.47
C ALA A 128 5.70 2.47 -4.32
N LYS A 129 6.43 3.41 -3.70
CA LYS A 129 7.50 4.17 -4.36
C LYS A 129 8.61 3.25 -4.85
N SER A 130 9.10 2.31 -4.04
CA SER A 130 10.15 1.37 -4.45
C SER A 130 9.73 0.48 -5.62
N ILE A 131 8.46 0.06 -5.70
CA ILE A 131 7.91 -0.69 -6.84
C ILE A 131 7.91 0.18 -8.11
N VAL A 132 7.47 1.45 -8.01
CA VAL A 132 7.45 2.38 -9.14
C VAL A 132 8.86 2.73 -9.61
N ASP A 133 9.79 2.98 -8.69
CA ASP A 133 11.19 3.29 -9.00
C ASP A 133 11.89 2.07 -9.64
N SER A 134 11.44 0.85 -9.35
CA SER A 134 11.95 -0.40 -9.91
C SER A 134 11.11 -0.92 -11.10
N ARG A 135 10.26 -0.08 -11.69
CA ARG A 135 9.22 -0.52 -12.65
C ARG A 135 9.77 -1.29 -13.85
N GLU A 136 10.93 -0.88 -14.34
CA GLU A 136 11.61 -1.54 -15.46
C GLU A 136 11.91 -3.03 -15.21
N LEU A 137 12.16 -3.42 -13.95
CA LEU A 137 12.38 -4.82 -13.58
C LEU A 137 11.12 -5.67 -13.75
N PHE A 138 9.94 -5.08 -13.57
CA PHE A 138 8.66 -5.77 -13.75
C PHE A 138 8.22 -5.82 -15.21
N ASP A 139 8.56 -4.80 -16.00
CA ASP A 139 8.13 -4.70 -17.40
C ASP A 139 8.84 -5.72 -18.32
N VAL A 140 10.05 -6.16 -17.96
CA VAL A 140 10.79 -7.20 -18.70
C VAL A 140 10.29 -8.62 -18.40
N LEU A 141 9.49 -8.81 -17.35
CA LEU A 141 8.95 -10.13 -17.01
C LEU A 141 7.89 -10.57 -18.03
N PRO A 142 7.77 -11.88 -18.28
CA PRO A 142 6.70 -12.41 -19.12
C PRO A 142 5.32 -12.09 -18.55
N ALA A 143 4.29 -12.36 -19.37
CA ALA A 143 2.91 -12.30 -18.93
C ALA A 143 2.72 -13.20 -17.70
N PRO A 144 1.87 -12.80 -16.73
CA PRO A 144 1.87 -13.48 -15.44
C PRO A 144 1.29 -14.91 -15.51
N ALA A 145 1.86 -15.79 -14.69
CA ALA A 145 1.41 -17.18 -14.51
C ALA A 145 0.98 -17.37 -13.05
N TRP A 146 -0.28 -17.04 -12.77
CA TRP A 146 -0.78 -16.44 -11.53
C TRP A 146 -0.67 -17.24 -10.22
N THR A 147 -0.09 -18.45 -10.18
CA THR A 147 0.17 -19.17 -8.89
C THR A 147 1.34 -20.17 -8.90
N GLU A 148 1.94 -20.48 -10.06
CA GLU A 148 2.94 -21.55 -10.13
C GLU A 148 4.25 -21.15 -9.41
N GLY A 149 4.73 -22.01 -8.51
CA GLY A 149 6.01 -21.84 -7.81
C GLY A 149 6.04 -20.78 -6.70
N LEU A 150 4.90 -20.21 -6.31
CA LEU A 150 4.84 -19.14 -5.30
C LEU A 150 5.24 -19.60 -3.88
N GLN A 151 4.96 -20.87 -3.53
CA GLN A 151 5.23 -21.42 -2.21
C GLN A 151 6.74 -21.44 -1.89
N GLU A 152 7.56 -21.79 -2.88
CA GLU A 152 9.02 -21.94 -2.70
C GLU A 152 9.71 -20.61 -2.38
N VAL A 153 9.19 -19.48 -2.84
CA VAL A 153 9.81 -18.14 -2.67
C VAL A 153 9.66 -17.63 -1.23
N LEU A 154 8.68 -18.14 -0.48
CA LEU A 154 8.34 -17.64 0.84
C LEU A 154 8.86 -18.51 2.00
N ASP A 155 9.32 -19.73 1.70
CA ASP A 155 9.85 -20.67 2.69
C ASP A 155 11.38 -20.47 2.93
N ASP A 156 12.03 -19.54 2.19
CA ASP A 156 13.44 -19.12 2.28
C ASP A 156 13.64 -17.81 3.11
#